data_AF-A0A7Y1UBD0-F1
#
_entry.id   AF-A0A7Y1UBD0-F1
#
_cell.length_a   1.000
_cell.length_b   1.000
_cell.length_c   1.000
_cell.angle_alpha   90.00
_cell.angle_beta   90.00
_cell.angle_gamma   90.00
#
_symmetry.space_group_name_H-M   'P 1'
#
loop_
_entity.id
_entity.type
_entity.pdbx_description
1 polymer ?
#
loop_
_entity_poly.entity_id
_entity_poly.type
_entity_poly.pdbx_seq_one_letter_code
_entity_poly.pdbx_strand_id
1 'polypeptide(L)'
;MKLGRQSKKLIVVALVALVYFIYNKFNESEIVSDNNTEVAYNYDELVYTKHALCRMDCREVRKDEIRQILELGKINNNKSDAGDRPCPTLAYEGVSNDGQHLRIIIANCSNVSKVVTAIDLDNEYNCYCD
;
A
#
# COMPACT_ATOMS: atom_id res chain seq x y z
N MET A 1 -33.12 44.82 9.63
CA MET A 1 -31.93 45.39 8.97
C MET A 1 -31.91 44.90 7.51
N LYS A 2 -32.27 45.74 6.53
CA LYS A 2 -32.39 45.32 5.12
C LYS A 2 -30.98 45.09 4.56
N LEU A 3 -30.54 43.84 4.46
CA LEU A 3 -29.33 43.49 3.70
C LEU A 3 -29.56 43.90 2.24
N GLY A 4 -28.94 45.01 1.84
CA GLY A 4 -29.06 45.58 0.50
C GLY A 4 -28.68 44.57 -0.58
N ARG A 5 -29.28 44.70 -1.76
CA ARG A 5 -29.03 43.82 -2.92
C ARG A 5 -27.54 43.66 -3.26
N GLN A 6 -26.71 44.63 -2.89
CA GLN A 6 -25.25 44.61 -3.06
C GLN A 6 -24.53 43.66 -2.09
N SER A 7 -24.96 43.56 -0.83
CA SER A 7 -24.34 42.64 0.14
C SER A 7 -24.64 41.17 -0.19
N LYS A 8 -25.78 40.88 -0.83
CA LYS A 8 -26.07 39.52 -1.34
C LYS A 8 -25.11 39.09 -2.45
N LYS A 9 -24.72 40.00 -3.36
CA LYS A 9 -23.76 39.70 -4.44
C LYS A 9 -22.37 39.41 -3.87
N LEU A 10 -21.93 40.20 -2.88
CA LEU A 10 -20.64 39.98 -2.20
C LEU A 10 -20.58 38.63 -1.49
N ILE A 11 -21.67 38.21 -0.84
CA ILE A 11 -21.76 36.89 -0.18
C ILE A 11 -21.67 35.76 -1.21
N VAL A 12 -22.38 35.88 -2.34
CA VAL A 12 -22.32 34.84 -3.39
C VAL A 12 -20.91 34.73 -3.98
N VAL A 13 -20.23 35.85 -4.24
CA VAL A 13 -18.85 35.86 -4.74
C VAL A 13 -17.89 35.21 -3.73
N ALA A 14 -18.04 35.54 -2.44
CA ALA A 14 -17.23 34.94 -1.38
C ALA A 14 -17.45 33.42 -1.25
N LEU A 15 -18.69 32.95 -1.36
CA LEU A 15 -19.01 31.52 -1.33
C LEU A 15 -18.45 30.78 -2.55
N VAL A 16 -18.54 31.36 -3.74
CA VAL A 16 -17.95 30.77 -4.96
C VAL A 16 -16.42 30.71 -4.85
N ALA A 17 -15.78 31.76 -4.33
CA ALA A 17 -14.33 31.77 -4.12
C ALA A 17 -13.89 30.76 -3.05
N LEU A 18 -14.65 30.62 -1.95
CA LEU A 18 -14.40 29.64 -0.90
C LEU A 18 -14.56 28.21 -1.43
N VAL A 19 -15.61 27.94 -2.20
CA VAL A 19 -15.83 26.66 -2.86
C VAL A 19 -14.69 26.36 -3.84
N TYR A 20 -14.29 27.32 -4.69
CA TYR A 20 -13.14 27.17 -5.58
C TYR A 20 -11.83 26.88 -4.83
N PHE A 21 -11.58 27.58 -3.72
CA PHE A 21 -10.41 27.34 -2.87
C PHE A 21 -10.44 25.96 -2.22
N ILE A 22 -11.59 25.49 -1.76
CA ILE A 22 -11.77 24.14 -1.20
C ILE A 22 -11.59 23.08 -2.30
N TYR A 23 -12.13 23.29 -3.51
CA TYR A 23 -11.91 22.40 -4.66
C TYR A 23 -10.43 22.31 -5.04
N ASN A 24 -9.70 23.44 -5.06
CA ASN A 24 -8.27 23.44 -5.33
C ASN A 24 -7.46 22.74 -4.23
N LYS A 25 -7.86 22.90 -2.96
CA LYS A 25 -7.26 22.18 -1.81
C LYS A 25 -7.55 20.68 -1.85
N PHE A 26 -8.70 20.27 -2.37
CA PHE A 26 -9.08 18.85 -2.47
C PHE A 26 -8.42 18.16 -3.67
N ASN A 27 -8.10 18.90 -4.73
CA ASN A 27 -7.33 18.42 -5.88
C ASN A 27 -5.82 18.33 -5.60
N GLU A 28 -5.36 18.82 -4.45
CA GLU A 28 -4.03 18.52 -3.93
C GLU A 28 -4.07 17.20 -3.14
N SER A 29 -4.61 16.16 -3.78
CA SER A 29 -4.28 14.79 -3.41
C SER A 29 -2.85 14.55 -3.89
N GLU A 30 -1.94 14.35 -2.93
CA GLU A 30 -0.57 13.88 -3.12
C GLU A 30 -0.51 12.77 -4.19
N ILE A 31 -0.12 13.13 -5.42
CA ILE A 31 0.66 12.20 -6.22
C ILE A 31 2.08 12.39 -5.72
N VAL A 32 2.46 11.60 -4.71
CA VAL A 32 3.88 11.35 -4.43
C VAL A 32 4.41 10.55 -5.62
N SER A 33 4.74 11.24 -6.69
CA SER A 33 5.56 10.70 -7.77
C SER A 33 6.98 10.63 -7.23
N ASP A 34 7.30 9.54 -6.53
CA ASP A 34 8.67 9.17 -6.21
C ASP A 34 9.40 8.90 -7.53
N ASN A 35 10.26 9.83 -7.94
CA ASN A 35 11.12 9.71 -9.11
C ASN A 35 12.26 8.76 -8.81
N ASN A 36 11.97 7.49 -8.57
CA ASN A 36 12.98 6.46 -8.41
C ASN A 36 12.58 5.25 -9.24
N THR A 37 13.33 5.07 -10.33
CA THR A 37 13.45 3.86 -11.16
C THR A 37 12.28 2.89 -10.99
N GLU A 38 11.34 2.89 -11.95
CA GLU A 38 10.32 1.86 -12.09
C GLU A 38 11.04 0.51 -12.23
N VAL A 39 11.35 -0.13 -11.10
CA VAL A 39 11.83 -1.51 -11.08
C VAL A 39 10.60 -2.29 -11.50
N ALA A 40 10.57 -2.72 -12.75
CA ALA A 40 9.47 -3.52 -13.28
C ALA A 40 9.40 -4.82 -12.47
N TYR A 41 8.49 -4.86 -11.49
CA TYR A 41 8.27 -6.04 -10.67
C TYR A 41 7.53 -7.07 -11.51
N ASN A 42 8.18 -8.20 -11.76
CA ASN A 42 7.50 -9.34 -12.32
C ASN A 42 6.82 -10.13 -11.18
N TYR A 43 5.51 -9.97 -11.05
CA TYR A 43 4.67 -10.74 -10.12
C TYR A 43 4.03 -11.97 -10.77
N ASP A 44 4.24 -12.18 -12.07
CA ASP A 44 3.70 -13.35 -12.78
C ASP A 44 4.42 -14.64 -12.33
N GLU A 45 5.69 -14.52 -11.92
CA GLU A 45 6.52 -15.64 -11.44
C GLU A 45 7.07 -15.41 -10.02
N LEU A 46 6.19 -15.55 -9.02
CA LEU A 46 6.59 -15.51 -7.61
C LEU A 46 7.25 -16.82 -7.17
N VAL A 47 8.47 -16.72 -6.62
CA VAL A 47 9.13 -17.85 -5.95
C VAL A 47 8.89 -17.76 -4.44
N TYR A 48 8.36 -18.80 -3.84
CA TYR A 48 8.10 -18.85 -2.40
C TYR A 48 9.26 -19.49 -1.67
N THR A 49 9.84 -18.80 -0.69
CA THR A 49 10.86 -19.39 0.18
C THR A 49 10.26 -20.44 1.11
N LYS A 50 11.09 -21.31 1.70
CA LYS A 50 10.64 -22.28 2.71
C LYS A 50 9.99 -21.58 3.90
N HIS A 51 10.58 -20.48 4.36
CA HIS A 51 10.05 -19.68 5.45
C HIS A 51 8.68 -19.09 5.12
N ALA A 52 8.51 -18.53 3.91
CA ALA A 52 7.22 -18.05 3.45
C ALA A 52 6.15 -19.15 3.44
N LEU A 53 6.45 -20.33 2.88
CA LEU A 53 5.49 -21.43 2.83
C LEU A 53 5.06 -21.89 4.23
N CYS A 54 6.00 -22.02 5.17
CA CYS A 54 5.68 -22.38 6.55
C CYS A 54 4.81 -21.31 7.24
N ARG A 55 5.16 -20.04 7.05
CA ARG A 55 4.46 -18.89 7.63
C ARG A 55 3.07 -18.67 7.03
N MET A 56 2.91 -19.02 5.75
CA MET A 56 1.62 -19.01 5.06
C MET A 56 0.71 -20.12 5.60
N ASP A 57 1.21 -21.36 5.66
CA ASP A 57 0.46 -22.51 6.16
C ASP A 57 0.01 -22.31 7.62
N CYS A 58 0.93 -21.91 8.49
CA CYS A 58 0.64 -21.66 9.91
C CYS A 58 -0.39 -20.54 10.15
N ARG A 59 -0.54 -19.60 9.22
CA ARG A 59 -1.45 -18.45 9.33
C ARG A 59 -2.61 -18.50 8.35
N GLU A 60 -2.83 -19.66 7.71
CA GLU A 60 -3.92 -19.86 6.75
C GLU A 60 -3.91 -18.87 5.56
N VAL A 61 -2.74 -18.33 5.20
CA VAL A 61 -2.58 -17.38 4.10
C VAL A 61 -2.38 -18.13 2.78
N ARG A 62 -3.24 -17.86 1.81
CA ARG A 62 -3.22 -18.51 0.50
C ARG A 62 -2.48 -17.69 -0.57
N LYS A 63 -2.07 -18.34 -1.66
CA LYS A 63 -1.32 -17.70 -2.75
C LYS A 63 -2.13 -16.62 -3.50
N ASP A 64 -3.44 -16.78 -3.60
CA ASP A 64 -4.35 -15.77 -4.17
C ASP A 64 -4.35 -14.49 -3.33
N GLU A 65 -4.33 -14.62 -2.00
CA GLU A 65 -4.24 -13.47 -1.09
C GLU A 65 -2.89 -12.76 -1.22
N ILE A 66 -1.79 -13.52 -1.33
CA ILE A 66 -0.46 -12.94 -1.61
C ILE A 66 -0.52 -12.06 -2.87
N ARG A 67 -1.06 -12.58 -3.98
CA ARG A 67 -1.18 -11.82 -5.23
C ARG A 67 -2.07 -10.59 -5.06
N GLN A 68 -3.21 -10.75 -4.40
CA GLN A 68 -4.11 -9.65 -4.11
C GLN A 68 -3.40 -8.51 -3.37
N ILE A 69 -2.61 -8.82 -2.33
CA ILE A 69 -1.90 -7.79 -1.57
C ILE A 69 -0.78 -7.15 -2.40
N LEU A 70 -0.13 -7.88 -3.30
CA LEU A 70 0.86 -7.29 -4.21
C LEU A 70 0.23 -6.39 -5.27
N GLU A 71 -1.00 -6.69 -5.72
CA GLU A 71 -1.73 -5.92 -6.73
C GLU A 71 -2.44 -4.69 -6.15
N LEU A 72 -3.06 -4.82 -4.98
CA LEU A 72 -3.97 -3.82 -4.40
C LEU A 72 -3.46 -3.20 -3.09
N GLY A 73 -2.45 -3.81 -2.46
CA GLY A 73 -1.86 -3.33 -1.22
C GLY A 73 -0.98 -2.10 -1.42
N LYS A 74 -0.52 -1.55 -0.29
CA LYS A 74 0.36 -0.38 -0.26
C LYS A 74 1.74 -0.78 0.22
N ILE A 75 2.77 -0.18 -0.34
CA ILE A 75 4.14 -0.37 0.13
C ILE A 75 4.29 0.34 1.48
N ASN A 76 4.80 -0.39 2.48
CA ASN A 76 5.21 0.16 3.77
C ASN A 76 6.72 0.39 3.77
N ASN A 77 7.13 1.63 3.43
CA ASN A 77 8.54 2.02 3.36
C ASN A 77 9.30 1.85 4.69
N ASN A 78 8.62 1.88 5.84
CA ASN A 78 9.26 1.68 7.15
C ASN A 78 9.60 0.20 7.41
N LYS A 79 9.05 -0.72 6.61
CA LYS A 79 9.25 -2.16 6.68
C LYS A 79 9.95 -2.74 5.45
N SER A 80 10.21 -1.89 4.47
CA SER A 80 11.06 -2.16 3.31
C SER A 80 12.51 -1.80 3.63
N ASP A 81 13.46 -2.47 2.99
CA ASP A 81 14.88 -2.12 3.04
C ASP A 81 15.50 -2.17 1.64
N ALA A 82 15.70 -1.00 1.05
CA ALA A 82 16.33 -0.84 -0.26
C ALA A 82 17.82 -1.22 -0.28
N GLY A 83 18.47 -1.24 0.90
CA GLY A 83 19.88 -1.59 1.07
C GLY A 83 20.12 -3.06 1.42
N ASP A 84 19.04 -3.85 1.58
CA ASP A 84 19.13 -5.25 1.98
C ASP A 84 19.91 -6.10 0.96
N ARG A 85 20.62 -7.11 1.46
CA ARG A 85 21.54 -7.95 0.67
C ARG A 85 21.20 -9.42 0.85
N PRO A 86 21.22 -10.21 -0.24
CA PRO A 86 21.71 -9.87 -1.59
C PRO A 86 20.71 -9.11 -2.46
N CYS A 87 19.45 -8.99 -2.03
CA CYS A 87 18.39 -8.35 -2.80
C CYS A 87 17.63 -7.38 -1.89
N PRO A 88 17.27 -6.17 -2.37
CA PRO A 88 16.38 -5.26 -1.67
C PRO A 88 15.07 -5.93 -1.27
N THR A 89 14.52 -5.55 -0.12
CA THR A 89 13.22 -6.06 0.36
C THR A 89 12.15 -4.99 0.39
N LEU A 90 10.92 -5.40 0.05
CA LEU A 90 9.74 -4.54 0.08
C LEU A 90 8.63 -5.18 0.90
N ALA A 91 7.97 -4.37 1.70
CA ALA A 91 6.79 -4.76 2.47
C ALA A 91 5.52 -4.21 1.80
N TYR A 92 4.62 -5.09 1.38
CA TYR A 92 3.27 -4.74 0.93
C TYR A 92 2.28 -5.03 2.05
N GLU A 93 1.39 -4.09 2.33
CA GLU A 93 0.35 -4.23 3.34
C GLU A 93 -1.03 -3.99 2.76
N GLY A 94 -2.00 -4.79 3.19
CA GLY A 94 -3.39 -4.62 2.78
C GLY A 94 -4.30 -5.65 3.42
N VAL A 95 -5.59 -5.54 3.12
CA VAL A 95 -6.61 -6.47 3.62
C VAL A 95 -7.00 -7.41 2.48
N SER A 96 -6.93 -8.71 2.72
CA SER A 96 -7.35 -9.74 1.76
C SER A 96 -8.87 -9.77 1.61
N ASN A 97 -9.38 -10.50 0.60
CA ASN A 97 -10.81 -10.64 0.37
C ASN A 97 -11.58 -11.32 1.52
N ASP A 98 -10.90 -12.14 2.33
CA ASP A 98 -11.50 -12.78 3.51
C ASP A 98 -11.31 -11.96 4.80
N GLY A 99 -10.72 -10.75 4.68
CA GLY A 99 -10.64 -9.78 5.77
C GLY A 99 -9.36 -9.86 6.60
N GLN A 100 -8.39 -10.70 6.23
CA GLN A 100 -7.10 -10.76 6.92
C GLN A 100 -6.23 -9.55 6.56
N HIS A 101 -5.69 -8.87 7.57
CA HIS A 101 -4.75 -7.78 7.38
C HIS A 101 -3.33 -8.33 7.28
N LEU A 102 -2.78 -8.32 6.08
CA LEU A 102 -1.53 -9.03 5.77
C LEU A 102 -0.40 -8.04 5.44
N ARG A 103 0.82 -8.39 5.88
CA ARG A 103 2.09 -7.85 5.38
C ARG A 103 2.86 -8.93 4.65
N ILE A 104 3.17 -8.68 3.38
CA ILE A 104 3.95 -9.57 2.53
C ILE A 104 5.33 -8.95 2.30
N ILE A 105 6.39 -9.69 2.63
CA ILE A 105 7.77 -9.28 2.34
C ILE A 105 8.24 -9.96 1.06
N ILE A 106 8.62 -9.16 0.07
CA ILE A 106 9.22 -9.61 -1.18
C ILE A 106 10.69 -9.21 -1.20
N ALA A 107 11.58 -10.15 -1.50
CA ALA A 107 12.94 -9.84 -1.91
C ALA A 107 12.96 -9.71 -3.44
N ASN A 108 13.30 -8.52 -3.92
CA ASN A 108 13.34 -8.20 -5.34
C ASN A 108 14.76 -8.41 -5.89
N CYS A 109 15.00 -9.56 -6.50
CA CYS A 109 16.23 -9.84 -7.22
C CYS A 109 16.04 -9.55 -8.71
N SER A 110 17.08 -9.18 -9.45
CA SER A 110 16.99 -8.67 -10.84
C SER A 110 16.14 -9.48 -11.81
N ASN A 111 15.97 -10.79 -11.59
CA ASN A 111 15.22 -11.69 -12.47
C ASN A 111 14.08 -12.44 -11.76
N VAL A 112 13.90 -12.27 -10.44
CA VAL A 112 12.92 -13.05 -9.67
C VAL A 112 12.47 -12.30 -8.42
N SER A 113 11.17 -12.24 -8.21
CA SER A 113 10.55 -11.79 -6.98
C SER A 113 10.35 -12.99 -6.04
N LYS A 114 10.99 -12.94 -4.87
CA LYS A 114 10.87 -14.01 -3.87
C LYS A 114 9.96 -13.58 -2.73
N VAL A 115 8.91 -14.34 -2.45
CA VAL A 115 8.14 -14.18 -1.21
C VAL A 115 8.97 -14.71 -0.04
N VAL A 116 9.39 -13.80 0.83
CA VAL A 116 10.24 -14.10 1.99
C VAL A 116 9.39 -14.52 3.19
N THR A 117 8.32 -13.79 3.45
CA THR A 117 7.37 -14.13 4.52
C THR A 117 6.00 -13.49 4.30
N ALA A 118 4.99 -14.07 4.93
CA ALA A 118 3.65 -13.54 5.05
C ALA A 118 3.31 -13.40 6.54
N ILE A 119 2.77 -12.26 6.93
CA ILE A 119 2.51 -11.90 8.33
C ILE A 119 1.06 -11.42 8.42
N ASP A 120 0.27 -12.05 9.29
CA ASP A 120 -0.98 -11.48 9.77
C ASP A 120 -0.62 -10.41 10.82
N LEU A 121 -1.16 -9.20 10.63
CA LEU A 121 -0.89 -8.03 11.46
C LEU A 121 -1.86 -7.90 12.65
N ASP A 122 -2.99 -8.59 12.60
CA ASP A 122 -4.06 -8.49 13.58
C ASP A 122 -4.07 -9.71 14.53
N ASN A 123 -3.52 -10.85 14.11
CA ASN A 123 -3.51 -12.09 14.89
C ASN A 123 -2.10 -12.60 15.21
N GLU A 124 -1.94 -13.16 16.41
CA GLU A 124 -0.72 -13.84 16.83
C GLU A 124 -0.83 -15.36 16.63
N TYR A 125 0.13 -15.93 15.90
CA TYR A 125 0.22 -17.36 15.64
C TYR A 125 1.53 -17.92 16.20
N ASN A 126 1.45 -19.03 16.93
CA ASN A 126 2.61 -19.76 17.43
C ASN A 126 3.19 -20.66 16.33
N CYS A 127 3.88 -20.04 15.37
CA CYS A 127 4.56 -20.73 14.29
C CYS A 127 6.02 -21.04 14.63
N TYR A 128 6.43 -22.28 14.37
CA TYR A 128 7.82 -22.72 14.46
C TYR A 128 8.37 -22.93 13.04
N CYS A 129 8.85 -21.84 12.45
CA CYS A 129 9.39 -21.81 11.08
C CYS A 129 10.86 -21.40 11.11
N ASP A 130 11.75 -22.33 10.76
CA ASP A 130 13.19 -22.11 10.60
C ASP A 130 13.56 -21.77 9.14
#